data_AF-A0A936SG11-F1
#
_entry.id   AF-A0A936SG11-F1
#
_cell.length_a   1.000
_cell.length_b   1.000
_cell.length_c   1.000
_cell.angle_alpha   90.00
_cell.angle_beta   90.00
_cell.angle_gamma   90.00
#
_symmetry.space_group_name_H-M   'P 1'
#
loop_
_entity.id
_entity.type
_entity.pdbx_description
1 polymer ?
#
loop_
_entity_poly.entity_id
_entity_poly.type
_entity_poly.pdbx_seq_one_letter_code
_entity_poly.pdbx_strand_id
1 'polypeptide(L)'
;MPHAKTVLGLDLGVTSVGWALLTTSFDEEGSIISREITDAGVRIFPATTEDKTNAPKNHKRRTSRGQRRLVMRKAQRRNDLRAMLADNGLFACDRIGDIGRVISGVGRSVRVESTGIERKADSV
;
A
#
# COMPACT_ATOMS: atom_id res chain seq x y z
N MET A 1 -6.14 -29.29 49.47
CA MET A 1 -5.56 -29.88 48.25
C MET A 1 -4.52 -28.92 47.70
N PRO A 2 -3.22 -29.23 47.81
CA PRO A 2 -2.18 -28.44 47.15
C PRO A 2 -2.48 -28.42 45.64
N HIS A 3 -2.36 -27.25 45.03
CA HIS A 3 -2.65 -27.07 43.62
C HIS A 3 -1.47 -26.35 42.95
N ALA A 4 -1.27 -26.65 41.66
CA ALA A 4 -0.20 -26.09 40.87
C ALA A 4 -0.79 -25.17 39.78
N LYS A 5 -0.16 -24.02 39.56
CA LYS A 5 -0.48 -23.10 38.49
C LYS A 5 0.67 -23.04 37.50
N THR A 6 0.36 -23.25 36.24
CA THR A 6 1.32 -23.06 35.14
C THR A 6 1.17 -21.65 34.58
N VAL A 7 2.29 -20.95 34.41
CA VAL A 7 2.38 -19.59 33.88
C VAL A 7 3.31 -19.59 32.67
N LEU A 8 2.83 -19.05 31.55
CA LEU A 8 3.64 -18.85 30.34
C LEU A 8 4.16 -17.41 30.31
N GLY A 9 5.47 -17.23 30.43
CA GLY A 9 6.15 -15.98 30.15
C GLY A 9 6.50 -15.88 28.67
N LEU A 10 6.26 -14.73 28.06
CA LEU A 10 6.58 -14.43 26.65
C LEU A 10 7.42 -13.16 26.56
N ASP A 11 8.54 -13.25 25.84
CA ASP A 11 9.38 -12.12 25.47
C ASP A 11 9.34 -11.94 23.94
N LEU A 12 8.76 -10.83 23.48
CA LEU A 12 8.45 -10.59 22.08
C LEU A 12 9.43 -9.61 21.46
N GLY A 13 10.39 -10.15 20.70
CA GLY A 13 11.31 -9.39 19.86
C GLY A 13 10.81 -9.22 18.43
N VAL A 14 11.49 -8.38 17.65
CA VAL A 14 11.18 -8.13 16.23
C VAL A 14 11.38 -9.36 15.33
N THR A 15 12.25 -10.28 15.74
CA THR A 15 12.63 -11.51 14.99
C THR A 15 12.69 -12.75 15.89
N SER A 16 12.22 -12.65 17.13
CA SER A 16 12.28 -13.72 18.11
C SER A 16 11.09 -13.69 19.05
N VAL A 17 10.71 -14.87 19.54
CA VAL A 17 9.82 -15.04 20.70
C VAL A 17 10.55 -15.91 21.71
N GLY A 18 11.02 -15.33 22.80
CA GLY A 18 11.44 -16.07 23.98
C GLY A 18 10.20 -16.54 24.75
N TRP A 19 10.24 -17.76 25.28
CA TRP A 19 9.16 -18.27 26.12
C TRP A 19 9.71 -19.09 27.28
N ALA A 20 9.02 -19.05 28.40
CA ALA A 20 9.32 -19.85 29.58
C ALA A 20 8.02 -20.31 30.23
N LEU A 21 7.95 -21.59 30.59
CA LEU A 21 6.84 -22.18 31.31
C LEU A 21 7.25 -22.36 32.77
N LEU A 22 6.52 -21.70 33.66
CA LEU A 22 6.77 -21.72 35.10
C LEU A 22 5.63 -22.47 35.79
N THR A 23 5.97 -23.45 36.61
CA THR A 23 4.99 -24.09 37.49
C THR A 23 5.18 -23.55 38.91
N THR A 24 4.10 -23.04 39.49
CA THR A 24 4.06 -22.56 40.88
C THR A 24 3.13 -23.46 41.68
N SER A 25 3.64 -24.12 42.71
CA SER A 25 2.82 -24.92 43.63
C SER A 25 2.46 -24.12 44.88
N PHE A 26 1.24 -24.31 45.36
CA PHE A 26 0.72 -23.64 46.55
C PHE A 26 0.34 -24.65 47.63
N ASP A 27 0.49 -24.25 48.89
CA ASP A 27 -0.05 -24.98 50.05
C ASP A 27 -1.56 -24.78 50.19
N GLU A 28 -2.12 -25.31 51.28
CA GLU A 28 -3.57 -25.24 51.53
C GLU A 28 -4.02 -23.83 51.93
N GLU A 29 -3.11 -23.04 52.51
CA GLU A 29 -3.28 -21.64 52.90
C GLU A 29 -3.05 -20.65 51.74
N GLY A 30 -2.60 -21.13 50.58
CA GLY A 30 -2.37 -20.35 49.37
C GLY A 30 -0.98 -19.69 49.29
N SER A 31 -0.05 -20.04 50.17
CA SER A 31 1.35 -19.61 50.10
C SER A 31 2.12 -20.42 49.06
N ILE A 32 3.11 -19.78 48.43
CA ILE A 32 3.94 -20.41 47.40
C ILE A 32 4.91 -21.39 48.06
N ILE A 33 4.81 -22.66 47.71
CA ILE A 33 5.75 -23.70 48.14
C ILE A 33 6.99 -23.71 47.24
N SER A 34 6.80 -23.69 45.92
CA SER A 34 7.90 -23.70 44.96
C SER A 34 7.55 -22.97 43.67
N ARG A 35 8.61 -22.56 42.95
CA ARG A 35 8.55 -22.03 41.59
C ARG A 35 9.64 -22.67 40.77
N GLU A 36 9.25 -23.35 39.71
CA GLU A 36 10.15 -24.15 38.90
C GLU A 36 9.96 -23.80 37.43
N ILE A 37 11.08 -23.74 36.69
CA ILE A 37 11.06 -23.64 35.24
C ILE A 37 10.78 -25.04 34.72
N THR A 38 9.58 -25.24 34.18
CA THR A 38 9.17 -26.50 33.57
C THR A 38 9.80 -26.66 32.19
N ASP A 39 9.83 -25.58 31.41
CA ASP A 39 10.44 -25.57 30.08
C ASP A 39 10.77 -24.14 29.68
N ALA A 40 11.72 -23.96 28.77
CA ALA A 40 12.06 -22.67 28.21
C ALA A 40 12.66 -22.82 26.81
N GLY A 41 12.44 -21.82 25.98
CA GLY A 41 13.01 -21.81 24.64
C GLY A 41 12.91 -20.45 23.96
N VAL A 42 13.44 -20.42 22.74
CA VAL A 42 13.37 -19.24 21.88
C VAL A 42 12.98 -19.68 20.48
N ARG A 43 11.93 -19.06 19.93
CA ARG A 43 11.55 -19.21 18.54
C ARG A 43 12.12 -18.05 17.74
N ILE A 44 13.10 -18.33 16.88
CA ILE A 44 13.64 -17.36 15.92
C ILE A 44 12.86 -17.46 14.61
N PHE A 45 12.50 -16.33 14.01
CA PHE A 45 11.86 -16.27 12.71
C PHE A 45 12.54 -15.23 11.81
N PRO A 46 12.54 -15.44 10.48
CA PRO A 46 13.20 -14.53 9.56
C PRO A 46 12.58 -13.13 9.64
N ALA A 47 13.44 -12.11 9.59
CA ALA A 47 13.00 -10.73 9.59
C ALA A 47 12.05 -10.47 8.42
N THR A 48 11.01 -9.67 8.67
CA THR A 48 10.08 -9.20 7.63
C THR A 48 10.64 -8.03 6.83
N THR A 49 11.89 -7.64 7.07
CA THR A 49 12.63 -6.59 6.38
C THR A 49 13.51 -7.18 5.29
N GLU A 50 13.81 -6.40 4.25
CA GLU A 50 14.81 -6.79 3.25
C GLU A 50 16.24 -6.55 3.79
N ASP A 51 17.12 -7.56 3.67
CA ASP A 51 18.46 -7.59 4.28
C ASP A 51 19.35 -6.38 3.93
N LYS A 52 19.14 -5.77 2.76
CA LYS A 52 20.00 -4.68 2.27
C LYS A 52 19.49 -3.28 2.56
N THR A 53 18.17 -3.11 2.70
CA THR A 53 17.52 -1.79 2.77
C THR A 53 16.75 -1.58 4.07
N ASN A 54 16.62 -2.60 4.91
CA ASN A 54 15.76 -2.61 6.10
C ASN A 54 14.31 -2.18 5.82
N ALA A 55 13.91 -2.14 4.54
CA ALA A 55 12.57 -1.78 4.15
C ALA A 55 11.63 -2.95 4.46
N PRO A 56 10.38 -2.68 4.87
CA PRO A 56 9.40 -3.75 5.03
C PRO A 56 9.24 -4.50 3.71
N LYS A 57 9.21 -5.84 3.74
CA LYS A 57 9.03 -6.70 2.54
C LYS A 57 7.80 -6.31 1.70
N ASN A 58 6.78 -5.75 2.35
CA ASN A 58 5.55 -5.27 1.72
C ASN A 58 5.69 -3.93 0.99
N HIS A 59 6.81 -3.22 1.15
CA HIS A 59 7.02 -1.88 0.61
C HIS A 59 7.02 -1.89 -0.92
N LYS A 60 7.77 -2.80 -1.56
CA LYS A 60 7.80 -2.94 -3.03
C LYS A 60 6.42 -3.21 -3.59
N ARG A 61 5.67 -4.16 -2.99
CA ARG A 61 4.29 -4.48 -3.39
C ARG A 61 3.37 -3.26 -3.31
N ARG A 62 3.48 -2.49 -2.23
CA ARG A 62 2.69 -1.25 -2.03
C ARG A 62 3.02 -0.22 -3.11
N THR A 63 4.30 0.01 -3.37
CA THR A 63 4.76 0.99 -4.37
C THR A 63 4.31 0.61 -5.78
N SER A 64 4.52 -0.64 -6.20
CA SER A 64 4.06 -1.11 -7.52
C SER A 64 2.54 -1.01 -7.67
N ARG A 65 1.75 -1.32 -6.62
CA ARG A 65 0.30 -1.15 -6.64
C ARG A 65 -0.09 0.33 -6.79
N GLY A 66 0.62 1.23 -6.11
CA GLY A 66 0.44 2.67 -6.23
C GLY A 66 0.67 3.17 -7.66
N GLN A 67 1.78 2.76 -8.28
CA GLN A 67 2.12 3.11 -9.66
C GLN A 67 1.04 2.65 -10.65
N ARG A 68 0.58 1.40 -10.57
CA ARG A 68 -0.50 0.89 -11.44
C ARG A 68 -1.78 1.71 -11.32
N ARG A 69 -2.18 2.05 -10.10
CA ARG A 69 -3.36 2.90 -9.84
C ARG A 69 -3.20 4.30 -10.44
N LEU A 70 -2.01 4.91 -10.32
CA LEU A 70 -1.74 6.22 -10.89
C LEU A 70 -1.84 6.21 -12.41
N VAL A 71 -1.23 5.21 -13.07
CA VAL A 71 -1.29 5.04 -14.53
C VAL A 71 -2.73 4.84 -14.99
N MET A 72 -3.47 3.93 -14.36
CA MET A 72 -4.88 3.68 -14.67
C MET A 72 -5.73 4.96 -14.53
N ARG A 73 -5.60 5.69 -13.42
CA ARG A 73 -6.35 6.94 -13.19
C ARG A 73 -5.96 8.04 -14.16
N LYS A 74 -4.70 8.11 -14.60
CA LYS A 74 -4.25 9.07 -15.62
C LYS A 74 -4.84 8.74 -16.99
N ALA A 75 -4.87 7.45 -17.36
CA ALA A 75 -5.49 7.01 -18.61
C ALA A 75 -6.99 7.29 -18.61
N GLN A 76 -7.69 6.94 -17.53
CA GLN A 76 -9.12 7.20 -17.37
C GLN A 76 -9.45 8.69 -17.55
N ARG A 77 -8.81 9.58 -16.76
CA ARG A 77 -9.03 11.02 -16.86
C ARG A 77 -8.79 11.59 -18.26
N ARG A 78 -7.79 11.07 -18.99
CA ARG A 78 -7.52 11.50 -20.38
C ARG A 78 -8.61 11.03 -21.34
N ASN A 79 -9.13 9.83 -21.14
CA ASN A 79 -10.21 9.30 -21.97
C ASN A 79 -11.51 10.04 -21.69
N ASP A 80 -11.84 10.29 -20.42
CA ASP A 80 -13.02 11.07 -20.03
C ASP A 80 -12.97 12.48 -20.63
N LEU A 81 -11.82 13.17 -20.52
CA LEU A 81 -11.64 14.49 -21.12
C LEU A 81 -11.78 14.47 -22.64
N ARG A 82 -11.23 13.45 -23.31
CA ARG A 82 -11.36 13.31 -24.77
C ARG A 82 -12.81 13.10 -25.19
N ALA A 83 -13.54 12.25 -24.47
CA ALA A 83 -14.97 12.03 -24.72
C ALA A 83 -15.74 13.35 -24.55
N MET A 84 -15.54 14.05 -23.42
CA MET A 84 -16.18 15.34 -23.18
C MET A 84 -15.89 16.39 -24.27
N LEU A 85 -14.64 16.50 -24.72
CA LEU A 85 -14.29 17.46 -25.77
C LEU A 85 -14.87 17.07 -27.13
N ALA A 86 -14.91 15.77 -27.45
CA ALA A 86 -15.52 15.27 -28.68
C ALA A 86 -17.03 15.52 -28.69
N ASP A 87 -17.74 15.24 -27.58
CA ASP A 87 -19.18 15.47 -27.44
C ASP A 87 -19.57 16.94 -27.64
N ASN A 88 -18.67 17.87 -27.32
CA ASN A 88 -18.88 19.30 -27.50
C ASN A 88 -18.33 19.83 -28.84
N GLY A 89 -17.88 18.96 -29.75
CA GLY A 89 -17.31 19.35 -31.04
C GLY A 89 -15.96 20.09 -30.95
N LEU A 90 -15.32 20.06 -29.77
CA LEU A 90 -14.04 20.73 -29.48
C LEU A 90 -12.82 19.83 -29.75
N PHE A 91 -13.05 18.58 -30.18
CA PHE A 91 -11.99 17.63 -30.49
C PHE A 91 -12.29 16.87 -31.79
N ALA A 92 -11.47 17.10 -32.82
CA ALA A 92 -11.56 16.38 -34.08
C ALA A 92 -10.66 15.12 -34.01
N CYS A 93 -11.25 13.98 -33.67
CA CYS A 93 -10.61 12.68 -33.89
C CYS A 93 -11.69 11.59 -33.97
N ASP A 94 -12.04 11.22 -35.20
CA ASP A 94 -12.86 10.05 -35.47
C ASP A 94 -12.01 8.78 -35.35
N ARG A 95 -12.37 7.96 -34.36
CA ARG A 95 -11.99 6.54 -34.15
C ARG A 95 -10.71 6.25 -33.36
N ILE A 96 -10.85 5.20 -32.55
CA ILE A 96 -9.91 4.61 -31.58
C ILE A 96 -8.57 4.14 -32.23
N GLY A 97 -8.44 4.14 -33.57
CA GLY A 97 -7.27 3.65 -34.32
C GLY A 97 -6.12 4.63 -34.55
N ASP A 98 -6.31 5.94 -34.41
CA ASP A 98 -5.31 6.95 -34.81
C ASP A 98 -4.27 7.31 -33.72
N ILE A 99 -4.25 6.56 -32.61
CA ILE A 99 -3.40 6.84 -31.45
C ILE A 99 -1.90 6.82 -31.80
N GLY A 100 -1.50 6.06 -32.83
CA GLY A 100 -0.11 6.02 -33.30
C GLY A 100 0.31 7.22 -34.16
N ARG A 101 -0.62 7.91 -34.83
CA ARG A 101 -0.30 8.92 -35.85
C ARG A 101 -0.12 10.33 -35.30
N VAL A 102 -0.77 10.62 -34.17
CA VAL A 102 -0.60 11.91 -33.49
C VAL A 102 0.78 12.00 -32.82
N ILE A 103 1.35 10.89 -32.33
CA ILE A 103 2.63 10.89 -31.60
C ILE A 103 3.81 11.23 -32.54
N SER A 104 3.74 10.90 -33.84
CA SER A 104 4.74 11.34 -34.83
C SER A 104 4.63 12.83 -35.20
N GLY A 105 3.57 13.53 -34.78
CA GLY A 105 3.35 14.96 -35.05
C GLY A 105 3.43 15.89 -33.84
N VAL A 106 3.55 15.35 -32.61
CA VAL A 106 3.55 16.13 -31.36
C VAL A 106 4.98 16.64 -31.05
N GLY A 107 5.52 17.39 -32.00
CA GLY A 107 6.55 18.39 -31.75
C GLY A 107 5.95 19.80 -31.59
N ARG A 108 4.64 19.97 -31.75
CA ARG A 108 3.97 21.28 -31.64
C ARG A 108 3.12 21.34 -30.39
N SER A 109 3.58 22.12 -29.42
CA SER A 109 2.76 22.66 -28.35
C SER A 109 1.55 23.35 -28.97
N VAL A 110 0.34 23.00 -28.53
CA VAL A 110 -0.86 23.75 -28.88
C VAL A 110 -0.75 25.10 -28.17
N ARG A 111 -0.37 26.15 -28.91
CA ARG A 111 -0.52 27.52 -28.47
C ARG A 111 -2.00 27.87 -28.63
N VAL A 112 -2.72 27.96 -27.50
CA VAL A 112 -4.06 28.54 -27.50
C VAL A 112 -3.87 30.05 -27.60
N GLU A 113 -3.98 30.60 -28.81
CA GLU A 113 -4.04 32.04 -28.98
C GLU A 113 -5.43 32.54 -28.53
N SER A 114 -5.44 33.67 -27.83
CA SER A 114 -6.62 34.31 -27.22
C SER A 114 -7.66 34.82 -28.24
N THR A 115 -7.49 34.52 -29.52
CA THR A 115 -8.29 35.00 -30.65
C THR A 115 -9.73 34.47 -30.69
N GLY A 116 -10.09 33.52 -29.82
CA GLY A 116 -11.45 32.97 -29.72
C GLY A 116 -12.42 33.72 -28.80
N ILE A 117 -11.95 34.68 -27.99
CA ILE A 117 -12.82 35.39 -27.03
C ILE A 117 -13.59 36.55 -27.68
N GLU A 118 -13.08 37.14 -28.77
CA GLU A 118 -13.61 38.41 -29.29
C GLU A 118 -14.70 38.28 -30.38
N ARG A 119 -14.94 37.08 -30.95
CA ARG A 119 -15.93 36.93 -32.05
C ARG A 119 -17.36 36.58 -31.63
N LYS A 120 -17.79 36.96 -30.42
CA LYS A 120 -19.16 36.72 -29.95
C LYS A 120 -19.91 37.96 -29.46
N ALA A 121 -19.42 39.16 -29.78
CA ALA A 121 -20.09 40.42 -29.44
C ALA A 121 -20.97 40.99 -30.57
N ASP A 122 -20.75 40.62 -31.84
CA ASP A 122 -21.46 41.24 -32.97
C ASP A 122 -22.38 40.24 -33.68
N SER A 123 -23.59 40.04 -33.13
CA SER A 123 -24.77 39.56 -33.87
C SER A 123 -26.02 39.67 -32.97
N VAL A 124 -26.58 40.88 -32.92
CA VAL A 124 -28.02 41.17 -32.75
C VAL A 124 -28.38 42.21 -33.80
#